data_AF-A0A392R715-F1
#
_entry.id   AF-A0A392R715-F1
#
_cell.length_a   1.000
_cell.length_b   1.000
_cell.length_c   1.000
_cell.angle_alpha   90.00
_cell.angle_beta   90.00
_cell.angle_gamma   90.00
#
_symmetry.space_group_name_H-M   'P 1'
#
loop_
_entity.id
_entity.type
_entity.pdbx_description
1 polymer ?
#
loop_
_entity_poly.entity_id
_entity_poly.type
_entity_poly.pdbx_seq_one_letter_code
_entity_poly.pdbx_strand_id
1 'polypeptide(L)'
;MPAMMGKAKAQQKLIDNLEGEFAKVQREFHLPAGDFPDVEHFKEVLSGYNIDKFEKLKPQKIQAVDDMLAHDIPNLLKSFRNPY
;
A
#
# COMPACT_ATOMS: atom_id res chain seq x y z
N MET A 1 -15.09 -2.84 3.04
CA MET A 1 -15.87 -2.98 4.30
C MET A 1 -17.33 -3.21 3.97
N PRO A 2 -18.09 -3.98 4.77
CA PRO A 2 -19.53 -4.19 4.56
C PRO A 2 -20.30 -2.86 4.64
N ALA A 3 -21.22 -2.62 3.72
CA ALA A 3 -21.92 -1.32 3.62
C ALA A 3 -22.86 -1.03 4.81
N MET A 4 -23.47 -2.07 5.40
CA MET A 4 -24.59 -1.91 6.34
C MET A 4 -24.32 -2.42 7.77
N MET A 5 -23.87 -3.68 7.94
CA MET A 5 -23.68 -4.29 9.27
C MET A 5 -22.42 -5.16 9.31
N GLY A 6 -21.84 -5.31 10.50
CA GLY A 6 -20.68 -6.20 10.72
C GLY A 6 -19.32 -5.56 10.44
N LYS A 7 -19.25 -4.23 10.30
CA LYS A 7 -18.01 -3.49 10.04
C LYS A 7 -16.91 -3.83 11.05
N ALA A 8 -17.19 -3.77 12.36
CA ALA A 8 -16.21 -4.08 13.39
C ALA A 8 -15.65 -5.52 13.27
N LYS A 9 -16.53 -6.50 13.05
CA LYS A 9 -16.12 -7.92 12.86
C LYS A 9 -15.31 -8.11 11.58
N ALA A 10 -15.68 -7.42 10.50
CA ALA A 10 -14.94 -7.48 9.24
C ALA A 10 -13.56 -6.82 9.35
N GLN A 11 -13.45 -5.69 10.06
CA GLN A 11 -12.16 -5.06 10.34
C GLN A 11 -11.28 -5.95 11.21
N GLN A 12 -11.81 -6.54 12.28
CA GLN A 12 -11.03 -7.46 13.12
C GLN A 12 -10.50 -8.63 12.29
N LYS A 13 -11.37 -9.28 11.48
CA LYS A 13 -10.96 -10.37 10.60
C LYS A 13 -9.88 -9.94 9.59
N LEU A 14 -9.94 -8.71 9.08
CA LEU A 14 -8.94 -8.17 8.17
C LEU A 14 -7.58 -8.00 8.86
N ILE A 15 -7.59 -7.45 10.08
CA ILE A 15 -6.38 -7.24 10.90
C ILE A 15 -5.77 -8.58 11.32
N ASP A 16 -6.59 -9.54 11.74
CA ASP A 16 -6.14 -10.89 12.12
C ASP A 16 -5.46 -11.61 10.94
N ASN A 17 -5.95 -11.39 9.72
CA ASN A 17 -5.42 -11.97 8.48
C ASN A 17 -4.46 -11.03 7.72
N LEU A 18 -3.88 -10.01 8.36
CA LEU A 18 -3.13 -8.97 7.66
C LEU A 18 -1.95 -9.51 6.83
N GLU A 19 -1.23 -10.51 7.34
CA GLU A 19 -0.15 -11.19 6.62
C GLU A 19 -0.63 -11.80 5.29
N GLY A 20 -1.80 -12.43 5.32
CA GLY A 20 -2.43 -12.99 4.12
C GLY A 20 -2.87 -11.91 3.14
N GLU A 21 -3.30 -10.74 3.62
CA GLU A 21 -3.61 -9.60 2.75
C GLU A 21 -2.34 -9.00 2.13
N PHE A 22 -1.25 -8.89 2.87
CA PHE A 22 0.04 -8.46 2.33
C PHE A 22 0.52 -9.40 1.23
N ALA A 23 0.45 -10.72 1.45
CA ALA A 23 0.82 -11.71 0.45
C ALA A 23 -0.03 -11.63 -0.84
N LYS A 24 -1.30 -11.23 -0.74
CA LYS A 24 -2.14 -10.98 -1.92
C LYS A 24 -1.68 -9.74 -2.68
N VAL A 25 -1.46 -8.62 -1.97
CA VAL A 25 -1.00 -7.36 -2.58
C VAL A 25 0.36 -7.54 -3.25
N GLN A 26 1.30 -8.28 -2.61
CA GLN A 26 2.59 -8.64 -3.21
C GLN A 26 2.43 -9.32 -4.57
N ARG A 27 1.53 -10.32 -4.65
CA ARG A 27 1.32 -11.08 -5.89
C ARG A 27 0.58 -10.27 -6.96
N GLU A 28 -0.44 -9.52 -6.56
CA GLU A 28 -1.30 -8.76 -7.47
C GLU A 28 -0.56 -7.58 -8.10
N PHE A 29 0.29 -6.89 -7.33
CA PHE A 29 1.02 -5.71 -7.78
C PHE A 29 2.51 -5.96 -8.02
N HIS A 30 2.96 -7.22 -7.96
CA HIS A 30 4.35 -7.63 -8.16
C HIS A 30 5.36 -6.90 -7.27
N LEU A 31 4.98 -6.66 -6.01
CA LEU A 31 5.79 -5.91 -5.05
C LEU A 31 6.75 -6.83 -4.27
N PRO A 32 8.02 -6.46 -4.11
CA PRO A 32 8.97 -7.16 -3.25
C PRO A 32 8.50 -7.24 -1.80
N ALA A 33 8.84 -8.32 -1.10
CA ALA A 33 8.49 -8.47 0.31
C ALA A 33 9.18 -7.45 1.23
N GLY A 34 10.36 -6.96 0.84
CA GLY A 34 11.11 -5.96 1.61
C GLY A 34 10.47 -4.57 1.65
N ASP A 35 9.51 -4.29 0.77
CA ASP A 35 8.80 -3.00 0.73
C ASP A 35 7.61 -2.96 1.70
N PHE A 36 7.27 -4.09 2.33
CA PHE A 36 6.16 -4.19 3.27
C PHE A 36 6.61 -3.89 4.69
N PRO A 37 5.77 -3.22 5.50
CA PRO A 37 6.07 -2.95 6.90
C PRO A 37 5.99 -4.23 7.75
N ASP A 38 6.54 -4.15 8.97
CA ASP A 38 6.36 -5.20 9.98
C ASP A 38 4.87 -5.44 10.26
N VAL A 39 4.46 -6.71 10.19
CA VAL A 39 3.04 -7.09 10.24
C VAL A 39 2.45 -6.81 11.63
N GLU A 40 3.16 -7.13 12.70
CA GLU A 40 2.64 -6.96 14.07
C GLU A 40 2.51 -5.48 14.42
N HIS A 41 3.53 -4.68 14.11
CA HIS A 41 3.45 -3.24 14.27
C HIS A 41 2.31 -2.62 13.43
N PHE A 42 2.13 -3.07 12.18
CA PHE A 42 1.06 -2.54 11.33
C PHE A 42 -0.33 -2.92 11.84
N LYS A 43 -0.51 -4.11 12.44
CA LYS A 43 -1.76 -4.51 13.10
C LYS A 43 -2.08 -3.59 14.28
N GLU A 44 -1.10 -3.30 15.13
CA GLU A 44 -1.26 -2.40 16.28
C GLU A 44 -1.73 -1.01 15.82
N VAL A 45 -1.03 -0.44 14.83
CA VAL A 45 -1.40 0.86 14.27
C VAL A 45 -2.81 0.83 13.67
N LEU A 46 -3.12 -0.15 12.80
CA LEU A 46 -4.42 -0.27 12.15
C LEU A 46 -5.58 -0.42 13.14
N SER A 47 -5.37 -1.05 14.30
CA SER A 47 -6.40 -1.23 15.32
C SER A 47 -6.97 0.09 15.85
N GLY A 48 -6.17 1.17 15.80
CA GLY A 48 -6.57 2.53 16.19
C GLY A 48 -7.39 3.28 15.14
N TYR A 49 -7.55 2.75 13.93
CA TYR A 49 -8.25 3.42 12.83
C TYR A 49 -9.61 2.79 12.52
N ASN A 50 -10.49 3.57 11.90
CA ASN A 50 -11.72 3.05 11.30
C ASN A 50 -11.51 2.87 9.79
N ILE A 51 -11.35 1.62 9.35
CA ILE A 51 -11.05 1.28 7.95
C ILE A 51 -12.18 1.69 7.00
N ASP A 52 -13.41 1.80 7.49
CA ASP A 52 -14.56 2.28 6.69
C ASP A 52 -14.39 3.73 6.22
N LYS A 53 -13.54 4.52 6.90
CA LYS A 53 -13.23 5.90 6.52
C LYS A 53 -12.06 6.03 5.54
N PHE A 54 -11.42 4.93 5.17
CA PHE A 54 -10.29 4.99 4.24
C PHE A 54 -10.79 5.37 2.84
N GLU A 55 -9.99 6.17 2.14
CA GLU A 55 -10.27 6.47 0.74
C GLU A 55 -10.18 5.18 -0.09
N LYS A 56 -11.06 5.07 -1.09
CA LYS A 56 -10.93 4.03 -2.10
C LYS A 56 -9.65 4.25 -2.89
N LEU A 57 -9.05 3.15 -3.33
CA LEU A 57 -7.90 3.18 -4.23
C LEU A 57 -8.23 4.01 -5.48
N LYS A 58 -7.33 4.92 -5.84
CA LYS A 58 -7.45 5.77 -7.03
C LYS A 58 -6.36 5.36 -8.02
N PRO A 59 -6.67 4.57 -9.07
CA PRO A 59 -5.67 4.04 -10.00
C PRO A 59 -4.80 5.14 -10.64
N GLN A 60 -5.38 6.30 -10.93
CA GLN A 60 -4.66 7.45 -11.48
C GLN A 60 -3.55 7.97 -10.55
N LYS A 61 -3.73 7.87 -9.23
CA LYS A 61 -2.68 8.27 -8.27
C LYS A 61 -1.53 7.27 -8.24
N ILE A 62 -1.82 5.98 -8.45
CA ILE A 62 -0.77 4.95 -8.56
C ILE A 62 0.01 5.15 -9.85
N GLN A 63 -0.69 5.32 -10.99
CA GLN A 63 -0.05 5.57 -12.27
C GLN A 63 0.90 6.77 -12.22
N ALA A 64 0.50 7.86 -11.58
CA ALA A 64 1.36 9.04 -11.44
C ALA A 64 2.66 8.74 -10.66
N VAL A 65 2.62 7.85 -9.67
CA VAL A 65 3.81 7.41 -8.93
C VAL A 65 4.66 6.47 -9.80
N ASP A 66 4.03 5.56 -10.53
CA ASP A 66 4.72 4.64 -11.45
C ASP A 66 5.45 5.41 -12.56
N ASP A 67 4.79 6.41 -13.16
CA ASP A 67 5.38 7.29 -14.19
C ASP A 67 6.57 8.07 -13.62
N MET A 68 6.44 8.58 -12.40
CA MET A 68 7.51 9.28 -11.71
C MET A 68 8.74 8.37 -11.50
N LEU A 69 8.52 7.13 -11.06
CA LEU A 69 9.60 6.15 -10.85
C LEU A 69 10.24 5.70 -12.18
N ALA A 70 9.43 5.47 -13.22
CA ALA A 70 9.88 4.94 -14.50
C ALA A 70 10.53 5.99 -15.42
N HIS A 71 10.12 7.25 -15.31
CA HIS A 71 10.50 8.29 -16.27
C HIS A 71 11.09 9.52 -15.60
N ASP A 72 10.38 10.13 -14.65
CA ASP A 72 10.77 11.43 -14.11
C ASP A 72 12.07 11.37 -13.32
N ILE A 73 12.22 10.38 -12.42
CA ILE A 73 13.44 10.19 -11.65
C ILE A 73 14.63 9.87 -12.57
N PRO A 74 14.57 8.89 -13.49
CA PRO A 74 15.67 8.64 -14.43
C PRO A 74 16.03 9.86 -15.28
N ASN A 75 15.05 10.64 -15.73
CA ASN A 75 15.32 11.85 -16.52
C ASN A 75 15.95 12.96 -15.68
N LEU A 76 15.52 13.12 -14.43
CA LEU A 76 16.16 14.01 -13.47
C LEU A 76 17.62 13.59 -13.22
N LEU A 77 17.88 12.29 -13.04
CA LEU A 77 19.23 11.76 -12.85
C LEU A 77 20.14 12.05 -14.05
N LYS A 78 19.65 11.94 -15.29
CA LYS A 78 20.42 12.32 -16.50
C LYS A 78 20.78 13.81 -16.54
N SER A 79 19.96 14.67 -15.92
CA SER A 79 20.21 16.12 -15.86
C SER A 79 21.36 16.46 -14.91
N PHE A 80 21.60 15.63 -13.90
CA PHE A 80 22.82 15.68 -13.11
C PHE A 80 23.96 15.13 -13.96
N ARG A 81 24.67 16.01 -14.69
CA ARG A 81 25.93 15.64 -15.34
C ARG A 81 26.82 14.97 -14.29
N ASN A 82 27.17 13.70 -14.48
CA ASN A 82 28.21 13.05 -13.70
C ASN A 82 29.48 13.90 -13.87
N PRO A 83 30.03 14.52 -12.81
CA PRO A 83 31.26 15.29 -12.91
C PRO A 83 32.52 14.39 -12.96
N TYR A 84 32.34 13.08 -13.13
CA TYR A 84 33.39 12.07 -13.25
C TYR A 84 33.23 11.28 -14.54
#